data_AF-A0A0M4TX25-F1
#
_entry.id   AF-A0A0M4TX25-F1
#
_cell.length_a   1.000
_cell.length_b   1.000
_cell.length_c   1.000
_cell.angle_alpha   90.00
_cell.angle_beta   90.00
_cell.angle_gamma   90.00
#
_symmetry.space_group_name_H-M   'P 1'
#
loop_
_entity.id
_entity.type
_entity.pdbx_description
1 polymer ?
#
loop_
_entity_poly.entity_id
_entity_poly.type
_entity_poly.pdbx_seq_one_letter_code
_entity_poly.pdbx_strand_id
1 'polypeptide(L)'
;MKDNLDLLFYERNLIDNGLQIMMTQNVKISVQSTDRLTEMYYKDLNTWLFELLSKVKSSNLDAYVDLSFNEINMIKSGLTLLDELTYGKSLEETEKDKAQSYADYKLKMTALREKISNIESYKMYGAHEKQRINSRLLI
;
A
#
# COMPACT_ATOMS: atom_id res chain seq x y z
N MET A 1 11.54 -18.12 16.74
CA MET A 1 12.01 -16.72 16.50
C MET A 1 12.50 -16.51 15.05
N LYS A 2 12.04 -17.29 14.06
CA LYS A 2 12.35 -17.07 12.64
C LYS A 2 11.15 -16.50 11.85
N ASP A 3 9.94 -16.76 12.35
CA ASP A 3 8.70 -16.52 11.60
C ASP A 3 8.33 -15.03 11.49
N ASN A 4 8.72 -14.19 12.47
CA ASN A 4 8.44 -12.75 12.43
C ASN A 4 9.27 -12.00 11.38
N LEU A 5 10.49 -12.46 11.06
CA LEU A 5 11.32 -11.80 10.04
C LEU A 5 10.78 -12.06 8.63
N ASP A 6 10.27 -13.28 8.39
CA ASP A 6 9.69 -13.71 7.12
C ASP A 6 8.35 -13.00 6.82
N LEU A 7 7.54 -12.74 7.86
CA LEU A 7 6.31 -11.95 7.76
C LEU A 7 6.60 -10.50 7.34
N LEU A 8 7.59 -9.84 7.97
CA LEU A 8 7.97 -8.46 7.67
C LEU A 8 8.54 -8.31 6.24
N PHE A 9 9.29 -9.30 5.77
CA PHE A 9 9.80 -9.33 4.40
C PHE A 9 8.67 -9.48 3.37
N TYR A 10 7.72 -10.36 3.64
CA TYR A 10 6.59 -10.59 2.75
C TYR A 10 5.66 -9.37 2.65
N GLU A 11 5.34 -8.73 3.79
CA GLU A 11 4.54 -7.51 3.83
C GLU A 11 5.17 -6.39 2.99
N ARG A 12 6.48 -6.17 3.12
CA ARG A 12 7.22 -5.20 2.30
C ARG A 12 7.14 -5.54 0.81
N ASN A 13 7.30 -6.80 0.45
CA ASN A 13 7.25 -7.22 -0.95
C ASN A 13 5.86 -7.00 -1.56
N LEU A 14 4.78 -7.24 -0.80
CA LEU A 14 3.43 -6.94 -1.28
C LEU A 14 3.24 -5.44 -1.54
N ILE A 15 3.68 -4.59 -0.61
CA ILE A 15 3.59 -3.13 -0.78
C ILE A 15 4.46 -2.68 -1.96
N ASP A 16 5.71 -3.16 -2.06
CA ASP A 16 6.63 -2.84 -3.15
C ASP A 16 6.02 -3.21 -4.50
N ASN A 17 5.49 -4.43 -4.63
CA ASN A 17 4.83 -4.89 -5.85
C ASN A 17 3.60 -4.05 -6.19
N GLY A 18 2.76 -3.72 -5.20
CA GLY A 18 1.56 -2.90 -5.42
C GLY A 18 1.89 -1.49 -5.92
N LEU A 19 2.89 -0.85 -5.31
CA LEU A 19 3.33 0.48 -5.71
C LEU A 19 4.02 0.47 -7.08
N GLN A 20 4.84 -0.54 -7.40
CA GLN A 20 5.45 -0.69 -8.72
C GLN A 20 4.41 -0.90 -9.84
N ILE A 21 3.33 -1.63 -9.56
CA ILE A 21 2.21 -1.80 -10.49
C ILE A 21 1.54 -0.45 -10.78
N MET A 22 1.25 0.33 -9.74
CA MET A 22 0.70 1.68 -9.90
C MET A 22 1.62 2.55 -10.76
N MET A 23 2.93 2.54 -10.47
CA MET A 23 3.90 3.31 -11.25
C MET A 23 3.90 2.92 -12.72
N THR A 24 3.84 1.61 -13.00
CA THR A 24 3.77 1.08 -14.37
C THR A 24 2.51 1.54 -15.09
N GLN A 25 1.35 1.52 -14.42
CA GLN A 25 0.09 2.01 -14.99
C GLN A 25 0.14 3.51 -15.27
N ASN A 26 0.65 4.29 -14.33
CA ASN A 26 0.82 5.74 -14.48
C ASN A 26 1.76 6.09 -15.64
N VAL A 27 2.86 5.36 -15.84
CA VAL A 27 3.74 5.56 -17.01
C VAL A 27 2.97 5.31 -18.30
N LYS A 28 2.19 4.22 -18.37
CA LYS A 28 1.38 3.91 -19.57
C LYS A 28 0.38 5.03 -19.87
N ILE A 29 -0.35 5.51 -18.86
CA ILE A 29 -1.33 6.58 -19.02
C ILE A 29 -0.66 7.89 -19.42
N SER A 30 0.46 8.24 -18.77
CA SER A 30 1.23 9.45 -19.08
C SER A 30 1.70 9.46 -20.54
N VAL A 31 2.29 8.36 -21.02
CA VAL A 31 2.79 8.23 -22.42
C VAL A 31 1.67 8.24 -23.45
N GLN A 32 0.50 7.71 -23.11
CA GLN A 32 -0.65 7.63 -24.02
C GLN A 32 -1.52 8.89 -24.02
N SER A 33 -1.36 9.77 -23.03
CA SER A 33 -2.15 10.99 -22.91
C SER A 33 -1.74 12.03 -23.95
N THR A 34 -2.73 12.62 -24.63
CA THR A 34 -2.56 13.82 -25.45
C THR A 34 -2.78 15.10 -24.65
N ASP A 35 -3.35 15.00 -23.44
CA ASP A 35 -3.50 16.11 -22.51
C ASP A 35 -2.26 16.24 -21.63
N ARG A 36 -1.62 17.42 -21.71
CA ARG A 36 -0.39 17.75 -20.99
C ARG A 36 -0.59 17.80 -19.47
N LEU A 37 -1.78 18.20 -19.00
CA LEU A 37 -2.06 18.25 -17.56
C LEU A 37 -2.13 16.83 -16.99
N THR A 38 -2.84 15.94 -17.68
CA THR A 38 -2.90 14.52 -17.35
C THR A 38 -1.51 13.87 -17.39
N GLU A 39 -0.70 14.16 -18.43
CA GLU A 39 0.67 13.65 -18.52
C GLU A 39 1.53 14.05 -17.32
N MET A 40 1.51 15.35 -16.95
CA MET A 40 2.26 15.90 -15.81
C MET A 40 1.78 15.31 -14.49
N TYR A 41 0.46 15.21 -14.29
CA TYR A 41 -0.13 14.64 -13.09
C TYR A 41 0.39 13.22 -12.80
N TYR A 42 0.41 12.34 -13.81
CA TYR A 42 0.90 10.97 -13.62
C TYR A 42 2.42 10.88 -13.45
N LYS A 43 3.19 11.83 -13.99
CA LYS A 43 4.64 11.94 -13.74
C LYS A 43 4.91 12.35 -12.28
N ASP A 44 4.20 13.37 -11.80
CA ASP A 44 4.33 13.84 -10.41
C ASP A 44 3.89 12.76 -9.42
N LEU A 45 2.78 12.07 -9.72
CA LEU A 45 2.31 10.94 -8.93
C LEU A 45 3.36 9.82 -8.86
N ASN A 46 4.07 9.53 -9.95
CA ASN A 46 5.15 8.54 -9.95
C ASN A 46 6.37 8.95 -9.13
N THR A 47 6.68 10.24 -9.09
CA THR A 47 7.72 10.76 -8.19
C THR A 47 7.33 10.49 -6.73
N TRP A 48 6.08 10.77 -6.34
CA TRP A 48 5.59 10.51 -4.99
C TRP A 48 5.59 9.01 -4.64
N LEU A 49 5.18 8.14 -5.59
CA LEU A 49 5.22 6.69 -5.39
C LEU A 49 6.65 6.17 -5.19
N PHE A 50 7.63 6.72 -5.91
CA PHE A 50 9.04 6.36 -5.75
C PHE A 50 9.60 6.76 -4.38
N GLU A 51 9.25 7.95 -3.89
CA GLU A 51 9.62 8.40 -2.55
C GLU A 51 9.00 7.51 -1.47
N LEU A 52 7.71 7.18 -1.62
CA LEU A 52 7.01 6.26 -0.73
C LEU A 52 7.65 4.86 -0.72
N LEU A 53 8.03 4.33 -1.88
CA LEU A 53 8.78 3.07 -1.97
C LEU A 53 10.08 3.10 -1.18
N SER A 54 10.83 4.19 -1.32
CA SER A 54 12.09 4.39 -0.59
C SER A 54 11.86 4.47 0.92
N LYS A 55 10.78 5.13 1.35
CA LYS A 55 10.37 5.22 2.75
C LYS A 55 9.98 3.86 3.32
N VAL A 56 9.17 3.08 2.60
CA VAL A 56 8.75 1.73 3.03
C VAL A 56 9.95 0.77 3.16
N LYS A 57 10.96 0.90 2.28
CA LYS A 57 12.18 0.07 2.30
C LYS A 57 13.11 0.40 3.47
N SER A 58 13.17 1.67 3.87
CA SER A 58 14.05 2.17 4.95
C SER A 58 13.43 2.09 6.34
N SER A 59 12.10 2.02 6.44
CA SER A 59 11.38 2.01 7.71
C SER A 59 11.25 0.59 8.29
N ASN A 60 11.42 0.41 9.60
CA ASN A 60 10.91 -0.79 10.29
C ASN A 60 9.38 -0.85 10.10
N LEU A 61 8.76 -2.02 9.85
CA LEU A 61 7.31 -2.03 9.55
C LEU A 61 6.44 -1.59 10.73
N ASP A 62 6.93 -1.68 11.98
CA ASP A 62 6.24 -1.08 13.13
C ASP A 62 6.22 0.47 13.04
N ALA A 63 7.04 1.06 12.16
CA ALA A 63 7.09 2.49 11.86
C ALA A 63 6.14 2.94 10.74
N TYR A 64 5.18 2.10 10.29
CA TYR A 64 4.07 2.60 9.47
C TYR A 64 3.24 3.70 10.17
N VAL A 65 3.42 3.85 11.49
CA VAL A 65 2.97 5.01 12.27
C VAL A 65 3.53 6.35 11.75
N ASP A 66 4.60 6.37 10.94
CA ASP A 66 5.16 7.60 10.37
C ASP A 66 4.66 7.90 8.94
N LEU A 67 3.76 7.07 8.41
CA LEU A 67 3.10 7.35 7.12
C LEU A 67 1.99 8.38 7.29
N SER A 68 1.93 9.37 6.42
CA SER A 68 0.78 10.26 6.28
C SER A 68 -0.45 9.49 5.79
N PHE A 69 -1.64 10.09 5.97
CA PHE A 69 -2.89 9.51 5.45
C PHE A 69 -2.84 9.29 3.93
N ASN A 70 -2.22 10.20 3.19
CA ASN A 70 -2.07 10.06 1.74
C ASN A 70 -1.19 8.86 1.39
N GLU A 71 -0.06 8.67 2.08
CA GLU A 71 0.81 7.53 1.86
C GLU A 71 0.09 6.20 2.21
N ILE A 72 -0.67 6.17 3.30
CA ILE A 72 -1.50 5.00 3.67
C ILE A 72 -2.52 4.68 2.57
N ASN A 73 -3.21 5.71 2.05
CA ASN A 73 -4.16 5.54 0.96
C ASN A 73 -3.50 5.05 -0.33
N MET A 74 -2.32 5.55 -0.67
CA MET A 74 -1.56 5.06 -1.82
C MET A 74 -1.17 3.59 -1.69
N ILE A 75 -0.72 3.16 -0.50
CA ILE A 75 -0.44 1.74 -0.24
C ILE A 75 -1.70 0.91 -0.40
N LYS A 76 -2.83 1.32 0.18
CA LYS A 76 -4.11 0.61 0.04
C LYS A 76 -4.52 0.46 -1.43
N SER A 77 -4.44 1.54 -2.21
CA SER A 77 -4.73 1.51 -3.65
C SER A 77 -3.80 0.56 -4.42
N GLY A 78 -2.50 0.56 -4.12
CA GLY A 78 -1.55 -0.35 -4.74
C GLY A 78 -1.81 -1.81 -4.42
N LEU A 79 -2.19 -2.11 -3.17
CA LEU A 79 -2.58 -3.46 -2.75
C LEU A 79 -3.90 -3.92 -3.38
N THR A 80 -4.85 -3.01 -3.62
CA THR A 80 -6.08 -3.33 -4.37
C THR A 80 -5.75 -3.71 -5.80
N LEU A 81 -4.96 -2.90 -6.51
CA LEU A 81 -4.57 -3.17 -7.89
C LEU A 81 -3.77 -4.48 -8.04
N LEU A 82 -2.85 -4.75 -7.11
CA LEU A 82 -2.08 -5.98 -7.11
C LEU A 82 -2.99 -7.22 -6.91
N ASP A 83 -3.97 -7.13 -6.02
CA ASP A 83 -4.94 -8.21 -5.77
C ASP A 83 -5.84 -8.47 -6.99
N GLU A 84 -6.34 -7.41 -7.64
CA GLU A 84 -7.13 -7.49 -8.87
C GLU A 84 -6.34 -8.19 -10.00
N LEU A 85 -5.08 -7.81 -10.21
CA LEU A 85 -4.23 -8.40 -11.24
C LEU A 85 -3.85 -9.85 -10.92
N THR A 86 -3.60 -10.15 -9.64
CA THR A 86 -3.24 -11.52 -9.21
C THR A 86 -4.44 -12.45 -9.32
N TYR A 87 -5.63 -11.98 -8.94
CA TYR A 87 -6.87 -12.72 -9.09
C TYR A 87 -7.19 -12.98 -10.57
N GLY A 88 -7.07 -11.98 -11.44
CA GLY A 88 -7.27 -12.13 -12.88
C GLY A 88 -6.40 -13.24 -13.48
N LYS A 89 -5.09 -13.25 -13.17
CA LYS A 89 -4.18 -14.31 -13.61
C LYS A 89 -4.54 -15.70 -13.08
N SER A 90 -5.01 -15.78 -11.83
CA SER A 90 -5.41 -17.07 -11.24
C SER A 90 -6.67 -17.67 -11.86
N LEU A 91 -7.57 -16.84 -12.40
CA LEU A 91 -8.76 -17.30 -13.11
C LEU A 91 -8.43 -17.83 -14.52
N GLU A 92 -7.38 -17.31 -15.15
CA GLU A 92 -6.92 -17.73 -16.47
C GLU A 92 -6.16 -19.08 -16.44
N GLU A 93 -5.58 -19.46 -15.29
CA GLU A 93 -4.73 -20.64 -15.15
C GLU A 93 -5.37 -21.74 -14.27
N THR A 94 -5.75 -22.86 -14.86
CA THR A 94 -6.51 -23.97 -14.23
C THR A 94 -5.62 -25.03 -13.57
N GLU A 95 -4.69 -24.66 -12.68
CA GLU A 95 -3.83 -25.61 -11.96
C GLU A 95 -4.07 -25.61 -10.44
N LYS A 96 -4.23 -26.80 -9.85
CA LYS A 96 -4.58 -27.01 -8.43
C LYS A 96 -3.52 -26.47 -7.46
N ASP A 97 -2.24 -26.56 -7.81
CA ASP A 97 -1.14 -26.04 -6.99
C ASP A 97 -1.11 -24.50 -6.97
N LYS A 98 -1.59 -23.86 -8.05
CA LYS A 98 -1.77 -22.40 -8.13
C LYS A 98 -2.97 -21.94 -7.32
N ALA A 99 -4.02 -22.75 -7.19
CA ALA A 99 -5.16 -22.45 -6.32
C ALA A 99 -4.75 -22.38 -4.84
N GLN A 100 -3.88 -23.28 -4.37
CA GLN A 100 -3.34 -23.20 -3.00
C GLN A 100 -2.41 -21.99 -2.83
N SER A 101 -1.52 -21.75 -3.81
CA SER A 101 -0.65 -20.56 -3.78
C SER A 101 -1.43 -19.25 -3.75
N TYR A 102 -2.57 -19.17 -4.44
CA TYR A 102 -3.46 -18.02 -4.41
C TYR A 102 -4.17 -17.87 -3.05
N ALA A 103 -4.61 -18.97 -2.44
CA ALA A 103 -5.24 -18.95 -1.11
C ALA A 103 -4.27 -18.39 -0.05
N ASP A 104 -3.02 -18.84 -0.07
CA ASP A 104 -1.97 -18.36 0.85
C ASP A 104 -1.64 -16.87 0.59
N TYR A 105 -1.57 -16.47 -0.68
CA TYR A 105 -1.39 -15.08 -1.07
C TYR A 105 -2.53 -14.19 -0.54
N LYS A 106 -3.77 -14.61 -0.74
CA LYS A 106 -4.98 -13.89 -0.31
C LYS A 106 -5.01 -13.72 1.20
N LEU A 107 -4.67 -14.76 1.96
CA LEU A 107 -4.63 -14.71 3.43
C LEU A 107 -3.62 -13.65 3.90
N LYS A 108 -2.41 -13.65 3.32
CA LYS A 108 -1.38 -12.66 3.68
C LYS A 108 -1.76 -11.23 3.23
N MET A 109 -2.42 -11.08 2.09
CA MET A 109 -2.96 -9.79 1.64
C MET A 109 -4.03 -9.25 2.60
N THR A 110 -4.95 -10.09 3.06
CA THR A 110 -5.98 -9.73 4.04
C THR A 110 -5.36 -9.28 5.36
N ALA A 111 -4.40 -10.03 5.90
CA ALA A 111 -3.70 -9.67 7.14
C ALA A 111 -2.98 -8.32 7.02
N LEU A 112 -2.31 -8.07 5.89
CA LEU A 112 -1.65 -6.79 5.64
C LEU A 112 -2.65 -5.63 5.55
N ARG A 113 -3.77 -5.81 4.85
CA ARG A 113 -4.83 -4.78 4.76
C ARG A 113 -5.39 -4.43 6.13
N GLU A 114 -5.66 -5.44 6.97
CA GLU A 114 -6.14 -5.23 8.33
C GLU A 114 -5.12 -4.45 9.17
N LYS A 115 -3.83 -4.81 9.08
CA LYS A 115 -2.74 -4.08 9.75
C LYS A 115 -2.71 -2.61 9.34
N ILE A 116 -2.81 -2.31 8.04
CA ILE A 116 -2.83 -0.93 7.52
C ILE A 116 -4.08 -0.17 7.99
N SER A 117 -5.25 -0.81 7.97
CA SER A 117 -6.50 -0.21 8.49
C SER A 117 -6.45 0.10 9.98
N ASN A 118 -5.77 -0.74 10.76
CA ASN A 118 -5.54 -0.47 12.17
C ASN A 118 -4.63 0.75 12.36
N ILE A 119 -3.54 0.87 11.60
CA ILE A 119 -2.64 2.04 11.63
C ILE A 119 -3.38 3.33 11.25
N GLU A 120 -4.20 3.28 10.20
CA GLU A 120 -5.07 4.40 9.78
C GLU A 120 -6.01 4.83 10.92
N SER A 121 -6.68 3.85 11.55
CA SER A 121 -7.59 4.10 12.67
C SER A 121 -6.86 4.72 13.87
N TYR A 122 -5.70 4.17 14.26
CA TYR A 122 -4.88 4.75 15.33
C TYR A 122 -4.50 6.21 15.05
N LYS A 123 -4.18 6.55 13.79
CA LYS A 123 -3.87 7.92 13.39
C LYS A 123 -5.08 8.84 13.45
N MET A 124 -6.26 8.38 13.04
CA MET A 124 -7.49 9.20 13.13
C MET A 124 -7.86 9.44 14.60
N TYR A 125 -7.96 8.38 15.40
CA TYR A 125 -8.42 8.49 16.78
C TYR A 125 -7.37 9.12 17.71
N GLY A 126 -6.09 8.83 17.53
CA GLY A 126 -5.00 9.46 18.30
C GLY A 126 -4.84 10.96 18.01
N ALA A 127 -5.17 11.42 16.79
CA ALA A 127 -5.22 12.84 16.47
C ALA A 127 -6.41 13.55 17.15
N HIS A 128 -7.58 12.90 17.20
CA HIS A 128 -8.76 13.42 17.91
C HIS A 128 -8.56 13.52 19.42
N GLU A 129 -7.84 12.58 20.03
CA GLU A 129 -7.57 12.62 21.47
C GLU A 129 -6.58 13.74 21.85
N LYS A 130 -5.53 13.99 21.05
CA LYS A 130 -4.66 15.16 21.21
C LYS A 130 -5.40 16.49 21.06
N GLN A 131 -6.31 16.62 20.09
CA GLN A 131 -7.13 17.82 19.92
C GLN A 131 -8.08 18.04 21.10
N ARG A 132 -8.68 16.98 21.64
CA ARG A 132 -9.56 17.04 22.81
C ARG A 132 -8.83 17.40 24.11
N ILE A 133 -7.57 16.98 24.27
CA ILE A 133 -6.74 17.37 25.43
C ILE A 133 -6.33 18.85 25.31
N ASN A 134 -5.89 19.29 24.13
CA ASN A 134 -5.49 20.68 23.91
C ASN A 134 -6.65 21.68 24.08
N SER A 135 -7.88 21.33 23.69
CA SER A 135 -9.06 22.19 23.91
C SER A 135 -9.50 22.26 25.38
N ARG A 136 -9.10 21.30 26.22
CA ARG A 136 -9.35 21.32 27.68
C ARG A 136 -8.29 22.09 28.47
N LEU A 137 -7.11 22.31 27.91
CA LEU A 137 -6.00 23.06 28.53
C LEU A 137 -6.06 24.58 28.24
N LEU A 138 -7.01 25.02 27.40
CA LEU A 138 -7.23 26.42 27.02
C LEU A 138 -8.42 27.08 27.78
N ILE A 139 -8.89 26.45 28.86
CA ILE A 139 -9.90 26.98 29.80
C ILE A 139 -9.23 27.11 31.17
#